data_AF-A0A853K7B6-F1
#
_entry.id   AF-A0A853K7B6-F1
#
_cell.length_a   1.000
_cell.length_b   1.000
_cell.length_c   1.000
_cell.angle_alpha   90.00
_cell.angle_beta   90.00
_cell.angle_gamma   90.00
#
_symmetry.space_group_name_H-M   'P 1'
#
loop_
_entity.id
_entity.type
_entity.pdbx_description
1 polymer ?
#
loop_
_entity_poly.entity_id
_entity_poly.type
_entity_poly.pdbx_seq_one_letter_code
_entity_poly.pdbx_strand_id
1 'polypeptide(L)'
;MRPPRVAVVATGSELLEAGEAPHPHALYNSNGPMLCALIRRVGGIAQVIPAVGDDLSLQQRVFSDALKDVDVLVTTGGVSVGDFDLTPSALEAIGVERLFWGVFMRPGTPVYAGMRGKQVILAFSGSPSAALVNAVVLGLPVLRRLAGQKDPAPALFARVTGATLRRRVKHSRFFRGQLTQRDAEWWIDLGTEQSSGSFSGFASVTALARVDADADVTDGALVPIFLLP
;
A
#
# COMPACT_ATOMS: atom_id res chain seq x y z
N MET A 1 -23.84 5.12 7.45
CA MET A 1 -23.18 4.52 6.26
C MET A 1 -22.61 3.18 6.66
N ARG A 2 -22.58 2.19 5.75
CA ARG A 2 -22.09 0.84 6.08
C ARG A 2 -20.56 0.74 5.88
N PRO A 3 -19.84 -0.01 6.72
CA PRO A 3 -18.43 -0.31 6.49
C PRO A 3 -18.16 -0.87 5.09
N PRO A 4 -17.12 -0.39 4.37
CA PRO A 4 -16.74 -0.98 3.08
C PRO A 4 -16.23 -2.40 3.30
N ARG A 5 -16.74 -3.35 2.50
CA ARG A 5 -16.30 -4.74 2.48
C ARG A 5 -15.12 -4.86 1.52
N VAL A 6 -14.02 -5.46 1.96
CA VAL A 6 -12.76 -5.52 1.23
C VAL A 6 -12.26 -6.96 1.16
N ALA A 7 -12.04 -7.48 -0.04
CA ALA A 7 -11.30 -8.71 -0.25
C ALA A 7 -9.81 -8.40 -0.44
N VAL A 8 -8.93 -9.16 0.21
CA VAL A 8 -7.48 -9.05 0.07
C VAL A 8 -6.94 -10.35 -0.50
N VAL A 9 -6.25 -10.29 -1.65
CA VAL A 9 -5.67 -11.45 -2.34
C VAL A 9 -4.18 -11.21 -2.58
N ALA A 10 -3.30 -12.06 -2.06
CA ALA A 10 -1.89 -12.01 -2.43
C ALA A 10 -1.63 -12.87 -3.67
N THR A 11 -0.73 -12.44 -4.54
CA THR A 11 -0.34 -13.18 -5.76
C THR A 11 1.15 -13.47 -5.74
N GLY A 12 1.54 -14.69 -6.09
CA GLY A 12 2.93 -15.09 -6.24
C GLY A 12 3.09 -16.58 -5.94
N SER A 13 3.75 -17.30 -6.84
CA SER A 13 3.96 -18.75 -6.70
C SER A 13 4.92 -19.12 -5.55
N GLU A 14 5.67 -18.14 -5.05
CA GLU A 14 6.58 -18.29 -3.91
C GLU A 14 5.90 -18.10 -2.55
N LEU A 15 4.63 -17.67 -2.52
CA LEU A 15 3.95 -17.29 -1.29
C LEU A 15 3.47 -18.50 -0.49
N LEU A 16 3.79 -18.49 0.81
CA LEU A 16 3.27 -19.42 1.81
C LEU A 16 2.32 -18.72 2.77
N GLU A 17 1.32 -19.46 3.23
CA GLU A 17 0.47 -19.05 4.35
C GLU A 17 1.12 -19.39 5.70
N ALA A 18 0.66 -18.70 6.75
CA ALA A 18 1.20 -18.88 8.09
C ALA A 18 1.00 -20.33 8.57
N GLY A 19 2.10 -20.99 8.96
CA GLY A 19 2.11 -22.36 9.47
C GLY A 19 2.42 -23.43 8.42
N GLU A 20 2.54 -23.07 7.14
CA GLU A 20 3.01 -23.99 6.10
C GLU A 20 4.50 -24.29 6.25
N ALA A 21 4.94 -25.46 5.78
CA ALA A 21 6.34 -25.84 5.82
C ALA A 21 7.13 -25.07 4.75
N PRO A 22 8.30 -24.48 5.09
CA PRO A 22 9.08 -23.72 4.13
C PRO A 22 9.69 -24.64 3.06
N HIS A 23 9.69 -24.20 1.81
CA HIS A 23 10.45 -24.80 0.71
C HIS A 23 11.48 -23.80 0.15
N PRO A 24 12.43 -24.22 -0.69
CA PRO A 24 13.40 -23.30 -1.29
C PRO A 24 12.70 -22.12 -1.97
N HIS A 25 13.23 -20.91 -1.73
CA HIS A 25 12.73 -19.63 -2.26
C HIS A 25 11.34 -19.18 -1.77
N ALA A 26 10.72 -19.91 -0.84
CA ALA A 26 9.43 -19.54 -0.30
C ALA A 26 9.47 -18.25 0.53
N LEU A 27 8.41 -17.45 0.44
CA LEU A 27 8.19 -16.24 1.23
C LEU A 27 6.85 -16.34 1.94
N TYR A 28 6.80 -16.07 3.25
CA TYR A 28 5.52 -15.99 3.95
C TYR A 28 4.75 -14.73 3.56
N ASN A 29 3.44 -14.89 3.36
CA ASN A 29 2.50 -13.82 3.05
C ASN A 29 2.36 -12.85 4.23
N SER A 30 3.16 -11.78 4.22
CA SER A 30 3.12 -10.70 5.20
C SER A 30 2.18 -9.56 4.80
N ASN A 31 1.94 -9.38 3.50
CA ASN A 31 1.13 -8.29 2.97
C ASN A 31 -0.36 -8.46 3.29
N GLY A 32 -0.90 -9.66 3.11
CA GLY A 32 -2.32 -9.95 3.40
C GLY A 32 -2.72 -9.56 4.83
N PRO A 33 -2.05 -10.10 5.87
CA PRO A 33 -2.31 -9.73 7.26
C PRO A 33 -2.13 -8.24 7.55
N MET A 34 -1.06 -7.62 7.02
CA MET A 34 -0.80 -6.17 7.17
C MET A 34 -1.95 -5.33 6.61
N LEU A 35 -2.38 -5.62 5.38
CA LEU A 35 -3.46 -4.90 4.71
C LEU A 35 -4.79 -5.07 5.45
N CYS A 36 -5.13 -6.28 5.87
CA CYS A 36 -6.34 -6.52 6.66
C CYS A 36 -6.33 -5.73 7.98
N ALA A 37 -5.18 -5.64 8.65
CA ALA A 37 -5.05 -4.83 9.87
C ALA A 37 -5.30 -3.34 9.58
N LEU A 38 -4.67 -2.78 8.54
CA LEU A 38 -4.85 -1.38 8.14
C LEU A 38 -6.30 -1.07 7.74
N ILE A 39 -6.93 -1.94 6.95
CA ILE A 39 -8.34 -1.81 6.52
C ILE A 39 -9.27 -1.76 7.74
N ARG A 40 -9.09 -2.68 8.68
CA ARG A 40 -9.91 -2.75 9.90
C ARG A 40 -9.74 -1.50 10.77
N ARG A 41 -8.52 -0.97 10.88
CA ARG A 41 -8.26 0.26 11.67
C ARG A 41 -8.94 1.50 11.10
N VAL A 42 -9.24 1.56 9.80
CA VAL A 42 -10.03 2.65 9.19
C VAL A 42 -11.54 2.33 9.08
N GLY A 43 -12.00 1.27 9.76
CA GLY A 43 -13.41 0.90 9.84
C GLY A 43 -13.93 0.08 8.67
N GLY A 44 -13.06 -0.52 7.86
CA GLY A 44 -13.45 -1.48 6.81
C GLY A 44 -13.59 -2.92 7.34
N ILE A 45 -14.34 -3.74 6.61
CA ILE A 45 -14.48 -5.18 6.87
C ILE A 45 -13.56 -5.91 5.89
N ALA A 46 -12.44 -6.45 6.38
CA ALA A 46 -11.46 -7.14 5.55
C ALA A 46 -11.58 -8.66 5.66
N GLN A 47 -11.68 -9.32 4.50
CA GLN A 47 -11.55 -10.77 4.36
C GLN A 47 -10.27 -11.11 3.59
N VAL A 48 -9.49 -12.06 4.12
CA VAL A 48 -8.34 -12.63 3.41
C VAL A 48 -8.85 -13.74 2.50
N ILE A 49 -8.48 -13.67 1.24
CA ILE A 49 -8.63 -14.77 0.28
C ILE A 49 -7.26 -15.46 0.21
N PRO A 50 -7.21 -16.80 0.16
CA PRO A 50 -5.95 -17.54 0.01
C PRO A 50 -5.11 -16.99 -1.13
N ALA A 51 -3.78 -16.98 -0.95
CA ALA A 51 -2.87 -16.56 -2.00
C ALA A 51 -3.06 -17.38 -3.28
N VAL A 52 -2.84 -16.73 -4.42
CA VAL A 52 -2.97 -17.33 -5.75
C VAL A 52 -1.64 -17.29 -6.49
N GLY A 53 -1.27 -18.39 -7.14
CA GLY A 53 -0.05 -18.46 -7.93
C GLY A 53 -0.09 -17.63 -9.22
N ASP A 54 0.99 -17.71 -9.98
CA ASP A 54 1.17 -16.96 -11.24
C ASP A 54 0.52 -17.69 -12.43
N ASP A 55 -0.79 -17.88 -12.36
CA ASP A 55 -1.61 -18.41 -13.45
C ASP A 55 -2.74 -17.44 -13.79
N LEU A 56 -2.78 -16.98 -15.05
CA LEU A 56 -3.72 -15.96 -15.51
C LEU A 56 -5.18 -16.40 -15.32
N SER A 57 -5.51 -17.65 -15.66
CA SER A 57 -6.88 -18.15 -15.60
C SER A 57 -7.34 -18.34 -14.15
N LEU A 58 -6.43 -18.76 -13.27
CA LEU A 58 -6.68 -18.89 -11.84
C LEU A 58 -6.87 -17.52 -11.20
N GLN A 59 -6.02 -16.55 -11.50
CA GLN A 59 -6.16 -15.16 -11.03
C GLN A 59 -7.50 -14.57 -11.48
N GLN A 60 -7.90 -14.74 -12.75
CA GLN A 60 -9.21 -14.30 -13.25
C GLN A 60 -10.36 -14.89 -12.43
N ARG A 61 -10.36 -16.21 -12.20
CA ARG A 61 -11.40 -16.87 -11.39
C ARG A 61 -11.44 -16.34 -9.97
N VAL A 62 -10.29 -16.31 -9.28
CA VAL A 62 -10.18 -15.86 -7.89
C VAL A 62 -10.61 -14.40 -7.75
N PHE A 63 -10.17 -13.50 -8.64
CA PHE A 63 -10.54 -12.09 -8.59
C PHE A 63 -12.02 -11.88 -8.88
N SER A 64 -12.58 -12.61 -9.86
CA SER A 64 -14.02 -12.53 -10.16
C SER A 64 -14.87 -13.03 -9.00
N ASP A 65 -14.47 -14.13 -8.36
CA ASP A 65 -15.16 -14.67 -7.19
C ASP A 65 -15.03 -13.74 -5.98
N ALA A 66 -13.84 -13.22 -5.70
CA ALA A 66 -13.58 -12.28 -4.62
C ALA A 66 -14.41 -11.00 -4.74
N LEU A 67 -14.71 -10.56 -5.97
CA LEU A 67 -15.52 -9.38 -6.25
C LEU A 67 -17.02 -9.60 -5.99
N LYS A 68 -17.56 -10.82 -5.92
CA LYS A 68 -19.02 -11.03 -5.84
C LYS A 68 -19.69 -10.31 -4.65
N ASP A 69 -19.01 -10.27 -3.50
CA ASP A 69 -19.60 -9.83 -2.23
C ASP A 69 -18.83 -8.69 -1.53
N VAL A 70 -18.05 -7.91 -2.29
CA VAL A 70 -17.22 -6.83 -1.73
C VAL A 70 -17.37 -5.52 -2.50
N ASP A 71 -17.03 -4.41 -1.83
CA ASP A 71 -16.99 -3.08 -2.42
C ASP A 71 -15.61 -2.77 -3.01
N VAL A 72 -14.57 -3.39 -2.45
CA VAL A 72 -13.17 -3.19 -2.86
C VAL A 72 -12.44 -4.53 -2.96
N LEU A 73 -11.69 -4.72 -4.05
CA LEU A 73 -10.68 -5.76 -4.16
C LEU A 73 -9.29 -5.13 -4.00
N VAL A 74 -8.51 -5.62 -3.06
CA VAL A 74 -7.09 -5.28 -2.92
C VAL A 74 -6.25 -6.50 -3.26
N THR A 75 -5.28 -6.34 -4.16
CA THR A 75 -4.30 -7.39 -4.44
C THR A 75 -2.87 -6.94 -4.15
N THR A 76 -1.94 -7.87 -3.95
CA THR A 76 -0.51 -7.57 -3.84
C THR A 76 0.35 -8.55 -4.60
N GLY A 77 1.33 -8.04 -5.35
CA GLY A 77 2.17 -8.85 -6.27
C GLY A 77 1.68 -8.72 -7.72
N GLY A 78 2.50 -9.15 -8.68
CA GLY A 78 2.11 -9.23 -10.11
C GLY A 78 1.74 -7.92 -10.82
N VAL A 79 2.11 -6.75 -10.29
CA VAL A 79 1.74 -5.40 -10.80
C VAL A 79 2.91 -4.58 -11.35
N SER A 80 4.09 -5.19 -11.50
CA SER A 80 5.29 -4.54 -12.00
C SER A 80 5.18 -4.23 -13.51
N VAL A 81 6.29 -3.86 -14.14
CA VAL A 81 6.45 -3.83 -15.61
C VAL A 81 7.53 -4.85 -16.00
N GLY A 82 7.10 -6.02 -16.44
CA GLY A 82 7.91 -7.20 -16.76
C GLY A 82 7.04 -8.38 -17.22
N ASP A 83 7.70 -9.47 -17.63
CA ASP A 83 7.05 -10.59 -18.33
C ASP A 83 6.08 -11.42 -17.48
N PHE A 84 6.04 -11.19 -16.16
CA PHE A 84 5.23 -11.95 -15.19
C PHE A 84 4.07 -11.13 -14.58
N ASP A 85 3.72 -9.97 -15.16
CA ASP A 85 2.67 -9.10 -14.63
C ASP A 85 1.26 -9.53 -15.07
N LEU A 86 0.82 -10.66 -14.50
CA LEU A 86 -0.47 -11.26 -14.79
C LEU A 86 -1.64 -10.52 -14.15
N THR A 87 -1.42 -9.76 -13.07
CA THR A 87 -2.52 -9.18 -12.30
C THR A 87 -3.30 -8.10 -13.09
N PRO A 88 -2.67 -7.09 -13.71
CA PRO A 88 -3.39 -6.15 -14.58
C PRO A 88 -4.17 -6.85 -15.70
N SER A 89 -3.55 -7.82 -16.37
CA SER A 89 -4.18 -8.59 -17.44
C SER A 89 -5.38 -9.43 -16.96
N ALA A 90 -5.26 -10.07 -15.79
CA ALA A 90 -6.34 -10.83 -15.18
C ALA A 90 -7.52 -9.93 -14.79
N LEU A 91 -7.25 -8.75 -14.24
CA LEU A 91 -8.26 -7.76 -13.86
C LEU A 91 -8.99 -7.22 -15.10
N GLU A 92 -8.26 -6.80 -16.12
CA GLU A 92 -8.84 -6.28 -17.36
C GLU A 92 -9.70 -7.35 -18.06
N ALA A 93 -9.26 -8.62 -18.05
CA ALA A 93 -10.02 -9.73 -18.63
C ALA A 93 -11.36 -10.03 -17.94
N ILE A 94 -11.52 -9.68 -16.66
CA ILE A 94 -12.79 -9.82 -15.93
C ILE A 94 -13.65 -8.54 -15.96
N GLY A 95 -13.31 -7.60 -16.83
CA GLY A 95 -14.06 -6.37 -17.06
C GLY A 95 -13.75 -5.24 -16.09
N VAL A 96 -12.53 -5.21 -15.52
CA VAL A 96 -12.05 -4.03 -14.78
C VAL A 96 -11.58 -2.97 -15.77
N GLU A 97 -12.18 -1.79 -15.69
CA GLU A 97 -11.76 -0.60 -16.41
C GLU A 97 -10.59 0.06 -15.65
N ARG A 98 -9.42 0.12 -16.29
CA ARG A 98 -8.21 0.71 -15.71
C ARG A 98 -8.35 2.22 -15.58
N LEU A 99 -8.10 2.75 -14.38
CA LEU A 99 -7.96 4.19 -14.13
C LEU A 99 -6.51 4.64 -14.34
N PHE A 100 -5.56 3.91 -13.76
CA PHE A 100 -4.13 4.12 -13.99
C PHE A 100 -3.33 2.85 -13.67
N TRP A 101 -2.12 2.79 -14.23
CA TRP A 101 -1.13 1.78 -13.89
C TRP A 101 0.25 2.46 -13.82
N GLY A 102 0.82 2.44 -12.62
CA GLY A 102 2.00 3.20 -12.27
C GLY A 102 1.65 4.55 -11.65
N VAL A 103 2.35 4.89 -10.57
CA VAL A 103 2.32 6.23 -9.97
C VAL A 103 3.75 6.71 -9.79
N PHE A 104 3.99 8.00 -10.02
CA PHE A 104 5.32 8.59 -9.97
C PHE A 104 5.78 8.88 -8.53
N MET A 105 5.93 7.81 -7.74
CA MET A 105 6.36 7.86 -6.34
C MET A 105 7.30 6.71 -5.98
N ARG A 106 8.05 6.83 -4.88
CA ARG A 106 8.80 5.71 -4.28
C ARG A 106 8.71 5.65 -2.75
N PRO A 107 8.66 4.44 -2.16
CA PRO A 107 8.39 3.16 -2.83
C PRO A 107 6.94 3.09 -3.34
N GLY A 108 6.59 2.02 -4.07
CA GLY A 108 5.22 1.83 -4.56
C GLY A 108 4.92 2.41 -5.95
N THR A 109 5.95 2.61 -6.79
CA THR A 109 5.77 2.98 -8.21
C THR A 109 4.82 2.02 -8.95
N PRO A 110 5.03 0.68 -8.90
CA PRO A 110 4.10 -0.25 -9.52
C PRO A 110 2.84 -0.36 -8.66
N VAL A 111 1.73 0.12 -9.20
CA VAL A 111 0.39 0.04 -8.62
C VAL A 111 -0.60 0.11 -9.75
N TYR A 112 -1.70 -0.63 -9.67
CA TYR A 112 -2.80 -0.54 -10.61
C TYR A 112 -4.07 -0.14 -9.84
N ALA A 113 -4.86 0.74 -10.43
CA ALA A 113 -6.18 1.07 -9.94
C ALA A 113 -7.19 0.97 -11.09
N GLY A 114 -8.36 0.42 -10.78
CA GLY A 114 -9.44 0.24 -11.74
C GLY A 114 -10.80 0.16 -11.07
N MET A 115 -11.83 0.09 -11.90
CA MET A 115 -13.22 -0.05 -11.47
C MET A 115 -13.95 -1.15 -12.23
N ARG A 116 -14.85 -1.85 -11.55
CA ARG A 116 -15.83 -2.75 -12.17
C ARG A 116 -17.22 -2.36 -11.70
N GLY A 117 -17.95 -1.63 -12.53
CA GLY A 117 -19.19 -0.98 -12.10
C GLY A 117 -18.94 -0.01 -10.94
N LYS A 118 -19.45 -0.31 -9.74
CA LYS A 118 -19.25 0.51 -8.53
C LYS A 118 -18.09 0.03 -7.64
N GLN A 119 -17.47 -1.10 -7.99
CA GLN A 119 -16.43 -1.72 -7.19
C GLN A 119 -15.08 -1.11 -7.51
N VAL A 120 -14.26 -0.89 -6.49
CA VAL A 120 -12.91 -0.34 -6.65
C VAL A 120 -11.89 -1.47 -6.58
N ILE A 121 -10.93 -1.45 -7.50
CA ILE A 121 -9.83 -2.41 -7.54
C ILE A 121 -8.53 -1.66 -7.31
N LEU A 122 -7.72 -2.15 -6.38
CA LEU A 122 -6.40 -1.62 -6.06
C LEU A 122 -5.39 -2.77 -6.01
N ALA A 123 -4.44 -2.80 -6.93
CA ALA A 123 -3.40 -3.81 -6.96
C ALA A 123 -2.05 -3.17 -6.60
N PHE A 124 -1.50 -3.56 -5.45
CA PHE A 124 -0.30 -2.98 -4.85
C PHE A 124 0.94 -3.83 -5.13
N SER A 125 2.11 -3.23 -4.90
CA SER A 125 3.40 -3.94 -5.02
C SER A 125 3.46 -5.19 -4.13
N GLY A 126 4.19 -6.21 -4.57
CA GLY A 126 4.50 -7.39 -3.74
C GLY A 126 5.52 -7.08 -2.63
N SER A 127 6.33 -6.03 -2.76
CA SER A 127 7.27 -5.62 -1.70
C SER A 127 6.49 -5.06 -0.51
N PRO A 128 6.70 -5.55 0.72
CA PRO A 128 5.91 -5.11 1.87
C PRO A 128 6.00 -3.62 2.19
N SER A 129 7.19 -3.02 2.02
CA SER A 129 7.39 -1.58 2.20
C SER A 129 6.63 -0.76 1.15
N ALA A 130 6.65 -1.20 -0.11
CA ALA A 130 5.89 -0.55 -1.17
C ALA A 130 4.38 -0.75 -0.97
N ALA A 131 3.93 -1.95 -0.61
CA ALA A 131 2.54 -2.27 -0.33
C ALA A 131 1.98 -1.42 0.82
N LEU A 132 2.73 -1.22 1.91
CA LEU A 132 2.35 -0.32 2.99
C LEU A 132 2.14 1.11 2.48
N VAL A 133 3.09 1.65 1.71
CA VAL A 133 2.98 3.00 1.16
C VAL A 133 1.78 3.11 0.21
N ASN A 134 1.58 2.14 -0.68
CA ASN A 134 0.42 2.10 -1.56
C ASN A 134 -0.90 2.07 -0.75
N ALA A 135 -0.97 1.23 0.29
CA ALA A 135 -2.15 1.12 1.14
C ALA A 135 -2.45 2.43 1.88
N VAL A 136 -1.45 3.05 2.52
CA VAL A 136 -1.65 4.27 3.32
C VAL A 136 -1.96 5.48 2.44
N VAL A 137 -1.25 5.65 1.32
CA VAL A 137 -1.36 6.84 0.47
C VAL A 137 -2.53 6.76 -0.51
N LEU A 138 -2.88 5.56 -0.99
CA LEU A 138 -3.93 5.36 -2.01
C LEU A 138 -5.13 4.58 -1.47
N GLY A 139 -4.90 3.48 -0.76
CA GLY A 139 -5.96 2.60 -0.26
C GLY A 139 -6.82 3.19 0.84
N LEU A 140 -6.21 3.70 1.92
CA LEU A 140 -6.94 4.23 3.07
C LEU A 140 -7.82 5.43 2.70
N PRO A 141 -7.39 6.39 1.86
CA PRO A 141 -8.29 7.45 1.37
C PRO A 141 -9.52 6.92 0.64
N VAL A 142 -9.37 5.89 -0.21
CA VAL A 142 -10.51 5.25 -0.89
C VAL A 142 -11.49 4.67 0.14
N LEU A 143 -10.98 3.92 1.12
CA LEU A 143 -11.83 3.29 2.14
C LEU A 143 -12.54 4.32 3.02
N ARG A 144 -11.84 5.38 3.44
CA ARG A 144 -12.43 6.50 4.19
C ARG A 144 -13.53 7.19 3.39
N ARG A 145 -13.32 7.39 2.08
CA ARG A 145 -14.31 7.98 1.19
C ARG A 145 -15.54 7.09 1.04
N LEU A 146 -15.37 5.77 0.88
CA LEU A 146 -16.47 4.80 0.82
C LEU A 146 -17.23 4.67 2.15
N ALA A 147 -16.54 4.81 3.28
CA ALA A 147 -17.14 4.95 4.60
C ALA A 147 -17.85 6.32 4.79
N GLY A 148 -17.69 7.24 3.83
CA GLY A 148 -18.34 8.53 3.74
C GLY A 148 -17.74 9.65 4.59
N GLN A 149 -16.46 9.53 4.91
CA GLN A 149 -15.71 10.66 5.44
C GLN A 149 -15.66 11.79 4.41
N LYS A 150 -15.85 13.03 4.87
CA LYS A 150 -15.81 14.23 4.03
C LYS A 150 -14.39 14.55 3.56
N ASP A 151 -13.42 14.40 4.47
CA ASP A 151 -11.99 14.57 4.20
C ASP A 151 -11.27 13.21 4.35
N PRO A 152 -11.13 12.43 3.26
CA PRO A 152 -10.54 11.09 3.33
C PRO A 152 -9.00 11.09 3.43
N ALA A 153 -8.35 12.23 3.22
CA ALA A 153 -6.90 12.37 3.22
C ALA A 153 -6.50 13.71 3.88
N PRO A 154 -6.74 13.85 5.19
CA PRO A 154 -6.51 15.12 5.88
C PRO A 154 -5.04 15.54 5.75
N ALA A 155 -4.84 16.82 5.44
CA ALA A 155 -3.51 17.40 5.35
C ALA A 155 -2.92 17.53 6.77
N LEU A 156 -1.91 16.72 7.06
CA LEU A 156 -1.16 16.76 8.30
C LEU A 156 0.30 17.07 7.99
N PHE A 157 0.98 17.75 8.92
CA PHE A 157 2.36 18.19 8.74
C PHE A 157 3.18 17.93 10.01
N ALA A 158 4.46 17.65 9.83
CA ALA A 158 5.44 17.59 10.91
C ALA A 158 6.77 18.19 10.46
N ARG A 159 7.57 18.66 11.42
CA ARG A 159 8.95 19.08 11.20
C ARG A 159 9.88 17.88 11.14
N VAL A 160 10.86 17.89 10.26
CA VAL A 160 11.86 16.82 10.18
C VAL A 160 12.93 17.01 11.26
N THR A 161 13.35 15.95 11.94
CA THR A 161 14.49 15.98 12.89
C THR A 161 15.69 15.22 12.32
N GLY A 162 16.90 15.74 12.52
CA GLY A 162 18.18 15.06 12.32
C GLY A 162 18.54 14.68 10.87
N ALA A 163 17.64 14.87 9.91
CA ALA A 163 17.85 14.47 8.53
C ALA A 163 18.25 15.66 7.64
N THR A 164 19.25 15.46 6.81
CA THR A 164 19.52 16.32 5.66
C THR A 164 19.41 15.50 4.39
N LEU A 165 18.31 15.65 3.66
CA LEU A 165 18.09 15.07 2.35
C LEU A 165 18.34 16.15 1.29
N ARG A 166 19.60 16.26 0.82
CA ARG A 166 20.01 17.19 -0.25
C ARG A 166 19.84 16.62 -1.66
N ARG A 167 19.06 15.54 -1.79
CA ARG A 167 18.92 14.84 -3.06
C ARG A 167 17.68 15.34 -3.76
N ARG A 168 17.87 16.04 -4.88
CA ARG A 168 16.85 16.21 -5.92
C ARG A 168 16.40 14.82 -6.36
N VAL A 169 15.29 14.38 -5.79
CA VAL A 169 14.66 13.12 -6.16
C VAL A 169 13.72 13.43 -7.32
N LYS A 170 13.84 12.65 -8.40
CA LYS A 170 13.01 12.87 -9.60
C LYS A 170 11.53 12.57 -9.38
N HIS A 171 11.16 11.94 -8.28
CA HIS A 171 9.81 11.46 -7.96
C HIS A 171 9.52 11.76 -6.48
N SER A 172 8.23 11.88 -6.11
CA SER A 172 7.86 12.02 -4.69
C SER A 172 8.32 10.78 -3.92
N ARG A 173 8.93 10.99 -2.76
CA ARG A 173 9.40 9.91 -1.88
C ARG A 173 8.62 9.90 -0.59
N PHE A 174 8.27 8.69 -0.16
CA PHE A 174 7.61 8.44 1.11
C PHE A 174 8.62 7.77 2.04
N PHE A 175 8.97 8.49 3.10
CA PHE A 175 9.90 8.04 4.13
C PHE A 175 9.11 7.56 5.34
N ARG A 176 9.45 6.37 5.82
CA ARG A 176 8.93 5.88 7.11
C ARG A 176 9.57 6.68 8.23
N GLY A 177 8.80 7.07 9.23
CA GLY A 177 9.35 7.77 10.38
C GLY A 177 8.55 7.62 11.66
N GLN A 178 9.18 8.02 12.75
CA GLN A 178 8.59 8.04 14.08
C GLN A 178 8.25 9.48 14.46
N LEU A 179 7.00 9.69 14.85
CA LEU A 179 6.52 10.97 15.34
C LEU A 179 6.84 11.13 16.81
N THR A 180 7.29 12.33 17.16
CA THR A 180 7.43 12.82 18.54
C THR A 180 6.79 14.19 18.63
N GLN A 181 6.22 14.51 19.80
CA GLN A 181 5.69 15.84 20.05
C GLN A 181 6.72 16.63 20.87
N ARG A 182 7.06 17.85 20.43
CA ARG A 182 7.98 18.77 21.12
C ARG A 182 7.34 20.15 21.13
N ASP A 183 7.19 20.78 22.29
CA ASP A 183 6.64 22.14 22.44
C ASP A 183 5.34 22.38 21.62
N ALA A 184 4.42 21.40 21.67
CA ALA A 184 3.16 21.36 20.91
C ALA A 184 3.27 21.23 19.38
N GLU A 185 4.47 21.12 18.81
CA GLU A 185 4.70 20.79 17.41
C GLU A 185 4.97 19.29 17.21
N TRP A 186 4.54 18.75 16.08
CA TRP A 186 4.89 17.39 15.66
C TRP A 186 6.23 17.38 14.92
N TRP A 187 7.09 16.45 15.31
CA TRP A 187 8.38 16.19 14.69
C TRP A 187 8.44 14.75 14.20
N ILE A 188 8.98 14.53 13.00
CA ILE A 188 9.20 13.20 12.45
C ILE A 188 10.70 12.92 12.29
N ASP A 189 11.13 11.82 12.91
CA ASP A 189 12.44 11.23 12.67
C ASP A 189 12.33 10.24 11.51
N LEU A 190 13.00 10.53 10.40
CA LEU A 190 12.98 9.69 9.20
C LEU A 190 13.89 8.46 9.35
N GLY A 191 14.65 8.33 10.44
CA GLY A 191 15.56 7.21 10.66
C GLY A 191 16.63 7.05 9.57
N THR A 192 17.42 5.98 9.67
CA THR A 192 18.51 5.68 8.72
C THR A 192 18.18 4.54 7.76
N GLU A 193 17.30 3.61 8.14
CA GLU A 193 16.94 2.44 7.33
C GLU A 193 15.68 2.69 6.50
N GLN A 194 15.88 2.91 5.19
CA GLN A 194 14.81 3.23 4.25
C GLN A 194 14.72 2.26 3.06
N SER A 195 15.45 1.14 3.09
CA SER A 195 15.39 0.15 2.00
C SER A 195 14.03 -0.55 1.95
N SER A 196 13.61 -0.94 0.74
CA SER A 196 12.32 -1.64 0.53
C SER A 196 12.33 -3.09 1.02
N GLY A 197 13.52 -3.69 1.19
CA GLY A 197 13.72 -5.06 1.66
C GLY A 197 13.93 -5.18 3.17
N SER A 198 14.24 -4.08 3.87
CA SER A 198 14.35 -4.11 5.32
C SER A 198 12.98 -3.98 5.99
N PHE A 199 12.64 -5.00 6.78
CA PHE A 199 11.47 -5.03 7.66
C PHE A 199 11.83 -4.63 9.11
N SER A 200 13.13 -4.57 9.45
CA SER A 200 13.58 -4.08 10.76
C SER A 200 13.31 -2.58 10.84
N GLY A 201 12.56 -2.18 11.87
CA GLY A 201 12.17 -0.79 12.11
C GLY A 201 10.69 -0.47 11.85
N PHE A 202 9.89 -1.33 11.21
CA PHE A 202 8.46 -1.07 11.03
C PHE A 202 7.69 -0.89 12.34
N ALA A 203 8.10 -1.58 13.40
CA ALA A 203 7.45 -1.53 14.71
C ALA A 203 7.45 -0.13 15.34
N SER A 204 8.43 0.73 15.01
CA SER A 204 8.53 2.10 15.52
C SER A 204 7.97 3.15 14.56
N VAL A 205 7.53 2.75 13.36
CA VAL A 205 6.98 3.69 12.37
C VAL A 205 5.57 4.08 12.77
N THR A 206 5.35 5.40 12.88
CA THR A 206 4.04 5.97 13.20
C THR A 206 3.47 6.80 12.06
N ALA A 207 4.31 7.21 11.10
CA ALA A 207 3.88 7.99 9.95
C ALA A 207 4.78 7.78 8.72
N LEU A 208 4.27 8.17 7.56
CA LEU A 208 5.04 8.39 6.34
C LEU A 208 5.19 9.89 6.12
N ALA A 209 6.40 10.39 5.90
CA ALA A 209 6.62 11.75 5.39
C ALA A 209 6.75 11.73 3.88
N ARG A 210 6.07 12.67 3.21
CA ARG A 210 6.22 12.90 1.76
C ARG A 210 7.25 13.99 1.52
N VAL A 211 8.25 13.66 0.72
CA VAL A 211 9.20 14.63 0.16
C VAL A 211 8.92 14.69 -1.33
N ASP A 212 8.49 15.86 -1.81
CA ASP A 212 8.14 16.06 -3.21
C ASP A 212 9.41 16.09 -4.09
N ALA A 213 9.19 15.88 -5.39
CA ALA A 213 10.28 15.92 -6.35
C ALA A 213 11.01 17.28 -6.29
N ASP A 214 12.34 17.23 -6.44
CA ASP A 214 13.23 18.41 -6.41
C ASP A 214 13.23 19.22 -5.09
N ALA A 215 12.57 18.75 -4.03
CA ALA A 215 12.61 19.39 -2.72
C ALA A 215 13.92 19.05 -1.96
N ASP A 216 14.54 20.07 -1.37
CA ASP A 216 15.58 19.91 -0.36
C ASP A 216 14.93 19.90 1.03
N VAL A 217 15.25 18.88 1.83
CA VAL A 217 14.71 18.74 3.19
C VAL A 217 15.86 18.75 4.18
N THR A 218 15.85 19.75 5.06
CA THR A 218 16.81 19.89 6.16
C THR A 218 16.10 19.71 7.50
N ASP A 219 16.88 19.64 8.57
CA ASP A 219 16.36 19.70 9.94
C ASP A 219 15.42 20.92 10.11
N GLY A 220 14.30 20.70 10.78
CA GLY A 220 13.25 21.70 11.00
C GLY A 220 12.29 21.94 9.83
N ALA A 221 12.55 21.37 8.64
CA ALA A 221 11.69 21.55 7.48
C ALA A 221 10.30 20.93 7.71
N LEU A 222 9.24 21.66 7.31
CA LEU A 222 7.87 21.21 7.44
C LEU A 222 7.48 20.36 6.22
N VAL A 223 7.05 19.12 6.46
CA VAL A 223 6.68 18.17 5.39
C VAL A 223 5.29 17.59 5.60
N PRO A 224 4.54 17.26 4.52
CA PRO A 224 3.29 16.52 4.63
C PRO A 224 3.54 15.13 5.22
N ILE A 225 2.65 14.68 6.11
CA ILE A 225 2.71 13.35 6.71
C ILE A 225 1.39 12.58 6.55
N PHE A 226 1.51 11.25 6.55
CA PHE A 226 0.43 10.29 6.50
C PHE A 226 0.54 9.39 7.72
N LEU A 227 -0.42 9.48 8.64
CA LEU A 227 -0.40 8.66 9.86
C LEU A 227 -0.64 7.19 9.51
N LEU A 228 0.17 6.32 10.13
CA LEU A 228 -0.17 4.91 10.21
C LEU A 228 -1.23 4.77 11.31
N PRO A 229 -2.41 4.23 11.01
CA PRO A 229 -3.46 4.07 12.00
C PRO A 229 -3.09 2.99 13.00
#